data_AF-A0A3M0L7R9-F1
#
_entry.id   AF-A0A3M0L7R9-F1
#
_cell.length_a   1.000
_cell.length_b   1.000
_cell.length_c   1.000
_cell.angle_alpha   90.00
_cell.angle_beta   90.00
_cell.angle_gamma   90.00
#
_symmetry.space_group_name_H-M   'P 1'
#
loop_
_entity.id
_entity.type
_entity.pdbx_description
1 polymer ?
#
loop_
_entity_poly.entity_id
_entity_poly.type
_entity_poly.pdbx_seq_one_letter_code
_entity_poly.pdbx_strand_id
1 'polypeptide(L)'
;MTVLVSHTVSAVLKVKGGHYLSPQRFLKYQAIMVEQDDVEIVVTNTVNPASFLSRSMGEPVIHDCLEAIKATYSSCPDLKETLLENTET
;
A
#
# COMPACT_ATOMS: atom_id res chain seq x y z
N MET A 1 -6.30 -4.35 -17.39
CA MET A 1 -6.48 -3.15 -16.52
C MET A 1 -5.17 -2.90 -15.80
N THR A 2 -4.61 -1.68 -15.85
CA THR A 2 -3.36 -1.36 -15.15
C THR A 2 -3.66 -0.47 -13.95
N VAL A 3 -3.26 -0.92 -12.75
CA VAL A 3 -3.39 -0.20 -11.49
C VAL A 3 -2.04 0.44 -11.16
N LEU A 4 -1.98 1.76 -11.19
CA LEU A 4 -0.79 2.53 -10.81
C LEU A 4 -0.79 2.74 -9.30
N VAL A 5 0.31 2.36 -8.64
CA VAL A 5 0.48 2.50 -7.18
C VAL A 5 1.82 3.13 -6.85
N SER A 6 1.86 3.98 -5.82
CA SER A 6 3.11 4.64 -5.39
C SER A 6 4.06 3.72 -4.62
N HIS A 7 3.56 2.55 -4.20
CA HIS A 7 4.27 1.61 -3.34
C HIS A 7 4.18 0.21 -3.93
N THR A 8 5.12 -0.66 -3.58
CA THR A 8 5.19 -2.07 -4.00
C THR A 8 4.13 -2.91 -3.29
N VAL A 9 2.85 -2.60 -3.54
CA VAL A 9 1.68 -3.29 -2.99
C VAL A 9 1.68 -4.77 -3.36
N SER A 10 2.22 -5.11 -4.53
CA SER A 10 2.40 -6.51 -4.97
C SER A 10 3.28 -7.33 -4.01
N ALA A 11 4.33 -6.74 -3.43
CA ALA A 11 5.18 -7.43 -2.46
C ALA A 11 4.42 -7.68 -1.15
N VAL A 12 3.58 -6.75 -0.72
CA VAL A 12 2.71 -6.95 0.46
C VAL A 12 1.73 -8.09 0.19
N LEU A 13 1.05 -8.08 -0.96
CA LEU A 13 0.05 -9.09 -1.30
C LEU A 13 0.63 -10.47 -1.66
N LYS A 14 1.92 -10.57 -2.03
CA LYS A 14 2.57 -11.86 -2.34
C LYS A 14 3.35 -12.45 -1.16
N VAL A 15 4.00 -11.62 -0.35
CA VAL A 15 5.05 -12.09 0.59
C VAL A 15 4.67 -11.88 2.06
N LYS A 16 3.91 -10.84 2.40
CA LYS A 16 3.76 -10.38 3.79
C LYS A 16 2.35 -10.07 4.25
N GLY A 17 1.33 -10.26 3.40
CA GLY A 17 0.00 -9.75 3.68
C GLY A 17 -0.66 -10.40 4.90
N GLY A 18 -0.32 -11.64 5.24
CA GLY A 18 -0.79 -12.31 6.46
C GLY A 18 -0.34 -11.66 7.78
N HIS A 19 0.69 -10.80 7.77
CA HIS A 19 1.13 -10.06 8.95
C HIS A 19 0.38 -8.75 9.17
N TYR A 20 -0.19 -8.16 8.11
CA TYR A 20 -0.78 -6.81 8.15
C TYR A 20 -2.27 -6.79 7.83
N LEU A 21 -2.80 -7.88 7.25
CA LEU A 21 -4.19 -8.01 6.84
C LEU A 21 -4.80 -9.24 7.51
N SER A 22 -6.09 -9.16 7.83
CA SER A 22 -6.82 -10.36 8.24
C SER A 22 -6.81 -11.40 7.12
N PRO A 23 -6.86 -12.71 7.43
CA PRO A 23 -6.81 -13.75 6.41
C PRO A 23 -7.85 -13.57 5.30
N GLN A 24 -9.08 -13.17 5.66
CA GLN A 24 -10.15 -12.92 4.69
C GLN A 24 -9.84 -11.74 3.75
N ARG A 25 -9.29 -10.64 4.27
CA ARG A 25 -8.91 -9.48 3.47
C ARG A 25 -7.73 -9.81 2.56
N PHE A 26 -6.74 -10.53 3.09
CA PHE A 26 -5.58 -10.96 2.34
C PHE A 26 -5.98 -11.81 1.12
N LEU A 27 -6.76 -12.88 1.35
CA LEU A 27 -7.22 -13.76 0.28
C LEU A 27 -8.04 -13.02 -0.78
N LYS A 28 -8.92 -12.10 -0.36
CA LYS A 28 -9.71 -11.30 -1.29
C LYS A 28 -8.84 -10.40 -2.18
N TYR A 29 -7.87 -9.71 -1.60
CA TYR A 29 -7.00 -8.82 -2.37
C TYR A 29 -6.01 -9.57 -3.25
N GLN A 30 -5.48 -10.70 -2.79
CA GLN A 30 -4.63 -11.56 -3.62
C GLN A 30 -5.41 -12.06 -4.84
N ALA A 31 -6.63 -12.60 -4.63
CA ALA A 31 -7.44 -13.13 -5.73
C ALA A 31 -7.78 -12.08 -6.80
N ILE A 32 -8.07 -10.83 -6.41
CA ILE A 32 -8.53 -9.78 -7.33
C ILE A 32 -7.37 -8.99 -7.95
N MET A 33 -6.32 -8.71 -7.18
CA MET A 33 -5.25 -7.79 -7.61
C MET A 33 -3.96 -8.49 -8.04
N VAL A 34 -3.80 -9.78 -7.74
CA VAL A 34 -2.55 -10.52 -7.99
C VAL A 34 -2.77 -11.72 -8.91
N GLU A 35 -3.79 -12.53 -8.67
CA GLU A 35 -4.02 -13.78 -9.41
C GLU A 35 -4.82 -13.60 -10.71
N GLN A 36 -5.49 -12.45 -10.91
CA GLN A 36 -6.23 -12.21 -12.15
C GLN A 36 -5.28 -11.81 -13.29
N ASP A 37 -5.39 -12.48 -14.43
CA ASP A 37 -4.56 -12.22 -15.62
C ASP A 37 -4.85 -10.87 -16.30
N ASP A 38 -6.01 -10.28 -16.04
CA ASP A 38 -6.43 -9.01 -16.62
C ASP A 38 -6.05 -7.79 -15.76
N VAL A 39 -5.35 -7.96 -14.63
CA VAL A 39 -4.93 -6.88 -13.74
C VAL A 39 -3.41 -6.85 -13.59
N GLU A 40 -2.80 -5.70 -13.88
CA GLU A 40 -1.37 -5.47 -13.67
C GLU A 40 -1.15 -4.32 -12.68
N ILE A 41 -0.44 -4.60 -11.58
CA ILE A 41 0.00 -3.57 -10.63
C ILE A 41 1.36 -3.04 -11.08
N VAL A 42 1.40 -1.77 -11.45
CA VAL A 42 2.64 -1.08 -11.85
C VAL A 42 2.98 -0.02 -10.81
N VAL A 43 4.22 -0.07 -10.33
CA VAL A 43 4.72 0.94 -9.39
C VAL A 43 5.06 2.21 -10.16
N THR A 44 4.59 3.35 -9.65
CA THR A 44 4.88 4.68 -10.20
C THR A 44 5.39 5.59 -9.10
N ASN A 45 6.19 6.60 -9.46
CA ASN A 45 6.67 7.61 -8.52
C ASN A 45 6.01 8.97 -8.75
N THR A 46 4.92 8.98 -9.52
CA THR A 46 4.17 10.18 -9.79
C THR A 46 3.36 10.58 -8.55
N VAL A 47 4.01 11.32 -7.65
CA VAL A 47 3.42 11.84 -6.40
C VAL A 47 2.49 13.04 -6.63
N ASN A 48 2.71 13.80 -7.71
CA ASN A 48 1.86 14.93 -8.05
C ASN A 48 0.49 14.42 -8.58
N PRO A 49 -0.64 14.75 -7.93
CA PRO A 49 -1.96 14.29 -8.36
C PRO A 49 -2.30 14.66 -9.82
N ALA A 50 -1.92 15.86 -10.27
CA ALA A 50 -2.19 16.30 -11.64
C ALA A 50 -1.42 15.45 -12.68
N SER A 51 -0.16 15.13 -12.40
CA SER A 51 0.67 14.27 -13.24
C SER A 51 0.26 12.79 -13.16
N PHE A 52 -0.34 12.37 -12.05
CA PHE A 52 -0.84 10.99 -11.91
C PHE A 52 -1.99 10.74 -12.89
N LEU A 53 -2.89 11.73 -13.05
CA LEU A 53 -4.01 11.68 -13.99
C LEU A 53 -3.57 11.71 -15.46
N SER A 54 -2.46 12.40 -15.77
CA SER A 54 -1.92 12.41 -17.14
C SER A 54 -1.31 11.07 -17.54
N ARG A 55 -1.15 10.12 -16.60
CA ARG A 55 -0.53 8.81 -16.81
C ARG A 55 0.87 8.89 -17.44
N SER A 56 1.52 10.04 -17.36
CA SER A 56 2.89 10.20 -17.80
C SER A 56 3.77 9.51 -16.76
N MET A 57 4.24 8.32 -17.11
CA MET A 57 5.19 7.57 -16.30
C MET A 57 6.53 8.30 -16.37
N GLY A 58 6.83 9.11 -15.35
CA GLY A 58 8.16 9.65 -15.15
C GLY A 58 9.17 8.54 -14.87
N GLU A 59 10.44 8.91 -14.68
CA GLU A 59 11.49 7.93 -14.41
C GLU A 59 11.21 7.16 -13.11
N PRO A 60 11.29 5.81 -13.12
CA PRO A 60 11.00 5.02 -11.93
C PRO A 60 12.06 5.22 -10.85
N VAL A 61 11.72 5.96 -9.80
CA VAL A 61 12.42 5.96 -8.52
C VAL A 61 12.10 4.65 -7.76
N ILE A 62 13.13 3.94 -7.31
CA ILE A 62 12.92 2.69 -6.56
C ILE A 62 12.72 3.06 -5.09
N HIS A 63 11.50 2.90 -4.59
CA HIS A 63 11.17 3.09 -3.16
C HIS A 63 10.95 1.75 -2.47
N ASP A 64 11.81 1.41 -1.50
CA ASP A 64 11.65 0.20 -0.69
C ASP A 64 10.54 0.39 0.34
N CYS A 65 9.38 -0.13 0.00
CA CYS A 65 8.19 -0.04 0.83
C CYS A 65 8.32 -0.86 2.12
N LEU A 66 9.11 -1.93 2.14
CA LEU A 66 9.30 -2.72 3.35
C LEU A 66 10.14 -1.95 4.37
N GLU A 67 11.17 -1.26 3.92
CA GLU A 67 11.98 -0.38 4.78
C GLU A 67 11.17 0.81 5.28
N ALA A 68 10.37 1.46 4.43
CA ALA A 68 9.49 2.55 4.85
C ALA A 68 8.46 2.09 5.91
N ILE A 69 7.80 0.95 5.69
CA ILE A 69 6.85 0.37 6.65
C ILE A 69 7.55 0.08 7.98
N LYS A 70 8.73 -0.54 7.96
CA LYS A 70 9.50 -0.80 9.20
C LYS A 70 9.83 0.49 9.93
N ALA A 71 10.30 1.53 9.24
CA ALA A 71 10.66 2.80 9.86
C ALA A 71 9.44 3.54 10.47
N THR A 72 8.31 3.56 9.76
CA THR A 72 7.08 4.21 10.24
C THR A 72 6.47 3.46 11.42
N TYR A 73 6.34 2.13 11.34
CA TYR A 73 5.78 1.33 12.44
C TYR A 73 6.73 1.17 13.64
N SER A 74 8.04 1.31 13.44
CA SER A 74 9.01 1.27 14.54
C SER A 74 9.04 2.55 15.36
N SER A 75 8.63 3.70 14.80
CA SER A 75 8.69 4.98 15.52
C SER A 75 7.33 5.55 15.91
N CYS A 76 6.22 5.18 15.22
CA CYS A 76 4.83 5.59 15.47
C CYS A 76 4.64 6.92 16.25
N PRO A 77 5.31 8.03 15.88
CA PRO A 77 5.35 9.23 16.71
C PRO A 77 3.99 9.94 16.75
N ASP A 78 3.14 9.65 15.76
CA ASP A 78 1.77 10.15 15.63
C ASP A 78 0.77 9.37 16.49
N LEU A 79 1.16 8.20 17.03
CA LEU A 79 0.34 7.40 17.92
C LEU A 79 0.45 7.98 19.34
N LYS A 80 -0.38 8.98 19.66
CA LYS A 80 -0.47 9.51 21.02
C LYS A 80 -1.23 8.51 21.91
N GLU A 81 -0.74 8.27 23.13
CA GLU A 81 -1.46 7.52 24.18
C GLU A 81 -2.66 8.30 24.75
N THR A 82 -3.38 9.03 23.91
CA THR A 82 -4.62 9.69 24.31
C THR A 82 -5.76 8.71 24.13
N LEU A 83 -6.44 8.36 25.22
CA LEU A 83 -7.70 7.61 25.17
C LEU A 83 -8.67 8.32 24.21
N LEU A 84 -9.41 7.53 23.42
CA LEU A 84 -10.51 8.05 22.61
C LEU A 84 -11.54 8.68 23.56
N GLU A 85 -11.55 10.01 23.62
CA GLU A 85 -12.62 10.74 24.29
C GLU A 85 -13.92 10.42 23.54
N ASN A 86 -14.95 10.02 24.27
CA ASN A 86 -16.24 9.48 23.82
C ASN A 86 -16.28 7.94 23.68
N THR A 87 -16.19 7.25 24.82
CA THR A 87 -17.11 6.12 25.05
C THR A 87 -18.25 6.67 25.90
N GLU A 88 -19.31 7.15 25.25
CA GLU A 88 -20.56 7.43 25.97
C GLU A 88 -21.02 6.13 26.63
N THR A 89 -21.24 6.19 27.94
CA THR A 89 -21.69 5.08 28.80
C THR A 89 -23.20 5.04 28.83
#